data_AF-A0A418RMQ5-F1
#
_entry.id   AF-A0A418RMQ5-F1
#
_cell.length_a   1.000
_cell.length_b   1.000
_cell.length_c   1.000
_cell.angle_alpha   90.00
_cell.angle_beta   90.00
_cell.angle_gamma   90.00
#
_symmetry.space_group_name_H-M   'P 1'
#
loop_
_entity.id
_entity.type
_entity.pdbx_description
1 polymer ?
#
loop_
_entity_poly.entity_id
_entity_poly.type
_entity_poly.pdbx_seq_one_letter_code
_entity_poly.pdbx_strand_id
1 'polypeptide(L)'
;MKDYFNTINKGVNVTIRVRGGEEIKATVSSARLKVTAHGKKRLVVALKYEGESDYRYLVATDMTWRTLDIIQAYTLRWLVEV
;
A
#
# COMPACT_ATOMS: atom_id res chain seq x y z
N MET A 1 9.16 7.54 -8.69
CA MET A 1 8.30 6.56 -7.97
C MET A 1 6.88 6.57 -8.49
N LYS A 2 6.25 7.76 -8.62
CA LYS A 2 4.94 7.95 -9.24
C LYS A 2 4.83 7.29 -10.62
N ASP A 3 5.75 7.63 -11.53
CA ASP A 3 5.73 7.06 -12.89
C ASP A 3 5.88 5.55 -12.90
N TYR A 4 6.79 5.01 -12.08
CA TYR A 4 7.03 3.57 -11.98
C TYR A 4 5.74 2.77 -11.69
N PHE A 5 4.92 3.19 -10.72
CA PHE A 5 3.66 2.50 -10.37
C PHE A 5 2.48 2.85 -11.30
N ASN A 6 2.59 3.93 -12.07
CA ASN A 6 1.58 4.29 -13.06
C ASN A 6 1.80 3.60 -14.42
N THR A 7 3.07 3.35 -14.80
CA THR A 7 3.40 2.89 -16.15
C THR A 7 4.01 1.50 -16.20
N ILE A 8 4.90 1.15 -15.26
CA ILE A 8 5.69 -0.08 -15.29
C ILE A 8 5.06 -1.17 -14.41
N ASN A 9 4.97 -0.93 -13.10
CA ASN A 9 4.42 -1.87 -12.12
C ASN A 9 2.99 -1.47 -11.75
N LYS A 10 2.08 -1.59 -12.71
CA LYS A 10 0.69 -1.17 -12.58
C LYS A 10 -0.01 -1.90 -11.44
N GLY A 11 -0.82 -1.17 -10.70
CA GLY A 11 -1.64 -1.74 -9.64
C GLY A 11 -2.76 -2.62 -10.18
N VAL A 12 -3.21 -3.52 -9.31
CA VAL A 12 -4.36 -4.40 -9.53
C VAL A 12 -5.50 -3.97 -8.61
N ASN A 13 -6.73 -4.13 -9.09
CA ASN A 13 -7.90 -3.87 -8.27
C ASN A 13 -8.13 -5.03 -7.31
N VAL A 14 -8.32 -4.69 -6.04
CA VAL A 14 -8.59 -5.62 -4.95
C VAL A 14 -9.70 -5.08 -4.07
N THR A 15 -10.40 -5.99 -3.39
CA THR A 15 -11.28 -5.63 -2.28
C THR A 15 -10.50 -5.77 -0.97
N ILE A 16 -10.52 -4.73 -0.15
CA ILE A 16 -9.88 -4.72 1.19
C ILE A 16 -10.92 -4.42 2.26
N ARG A 17 -10.58 -4.72 3.53
CA ARG A 17 -11.42 -4.39 4.68
C ARG A 17 -10.85 -3.17 5.39
N VAL A 18 -11.68 -2.17 5.61
CA VAL A 18 -11.32 -0.95 6.32
C VAL A 18 -11.87 -1.04 7.73
N ARG A 19 -11.02 -0.69 8.71
CA ARG A 19 -11.39 -0.68 10.14
C ARG A 19 -11.94 -2.03 10.63
N GLY A 20 -11.51 -3.14 10.01
CA GLY A 20 -11.95 -4.49 10.37
C GLY A 20 -13.36 -4.87 9.89
N GLY A 21 -14.04 -4.02 9.13
CA GLY A 21 -15.43 -4.26 8.71
C GLY A 21 -15.67 -3.96 7.24
N GLU A 22 -15.78 -2.67 6.90
CA GLU A 22 -16.25 -2.20 5.60
C GLU A 22 -15.39 -2.70 4.44
N GLU A 23 -16.00 -3.33 3.44
CA GLU A 23 -15.30 -3.78 2.24
C GLU A 23 -15.32 -2.70 1.17
N ILE A 24 -14.14 -2.28 0.73
CA ILE A 24 -13.98 -1.25 -0.31
C ILE A 24 -13.04 -1.72 -1.41
N LYS A 25 -13.19 -1.14 -2.59
CA LYS A 25 -12.28 -1.35 -3.71
C LYS A 25 -11.07 -0.42 -3.60
N ALA A 26 -9.90 -0.97 -3.89
CA ALA A 26 -8.67 -0.21 -3.98
C ALA A 26 -7.79 -0.74 -5.13
N THR A 27 -6.99 0.14 -5.71
CA THR A 27 -5.91 -0.23 -6.63
C THR A 27 -4.62 -0.34 -5.84
N VAL A 28 -3.97 -1.49 -5.90
CA VAL A 28 -2.77 -1.79 -5.10
C VAL A 28 -1.63 -2.32 -5.95
N SER A 29 -0.42 -1.87 -5.65
CA SER A 29 0.83 -2.44 -6.18
C SER A 29 1.88 -2.48 -5.09
N SER A 30 2.94 -3.25 -5.30
CA SER A 30 4.08 -3.25 -4.38
C SER A 30 5.37 -3.66 -5.07
N ALA A 31 6.49 -3.21 -4.52
CA ALA A 31 7.81 -3.63 -4.97
C ALA A 31 8.83 -3.57 -3.83
N ARG A 32 9.83 -4.45 -3.87
CA ARG A 32 11.01 -4.37 -3.01
C ARG A 32 12.01 -3.40 -3.63
N LEU A 33 12.10 -2.19 -3.08
CA LEU A 33 12.88 -1.09 -3.63
C LEU A 33 13.95 -0.63 -2.65
N LYS A 34 15.11 -0.18 -3.14
CA LYS A 34 16.08 0.54 -2.32
C LYS A 34 15.51 1.93 -2.03
N VAL A 35 15.25 2.21 -0.76
CA VAL A 35 14.77 3.52 -0.31
C VAL A 35 15.96 4.33 0.14
N THR A 36 16.32 5.37 -0.63
CA THR A 36 17.54 6.17 -0.40
C THR A 36 17.61 6.72 1.02
N ALA A 37 16.51 7.28 1.53
CA ALA A 37 16.43 7.81 2.90
C ALA A 37 16.69 6.76 3.99
N HIS A 38 16.50 5.47 3.70
CA HIS A 38 16.76 4.39 4.65
C HIS A 38 18.10 3.67 4.38
N GLY A 39 18.77 3.98 3.27
CA GLY A 39 20.02 3.32 2.84
C GLY A 39 19.88 1.83 2.47
N LYS A 40 18.67 1.27 2.45
CA LYS A 40 18.44 -0.19 2.30
C LYS A 40 17.13 -0.53 1.60
N LYS A 41 16.95 -1.81 1.27
CA LYS A 41 15.71 -2.31 0.67
C LYS A 41 14.56 -2.27 1.67
N ARG A 42 13.37 -1.92 1.16
CA ARG A 42 12.09 -1.95 1.85
C ARG A 42 11.03 -2.52 0.91
N LEU A 43 9.96 -3.03 1.48
CA LEU A 43 8.76 -3.31 0.71
C LEU A 43 7.93 -2.02 0.67
N VAL A 44 7.81 -1.42 -0.51
CA VAL A 44 7.00 -0.23 -0.74
C VAL A 44 5.69 -0.67 -1.36
N VAL A 45 4.59 -0.23 -0.76
CA VAL A 45 3.23 -0.49 -1.22
C VAL A 45 2.63 0.80 -1.74
N ALA A 46 2.10 0.76 -2.95
CA ALA A 46 1.32 1.83 -3.55
C ALA A 46 -0.16 1.47 -3.38
N LEU A 47 -0.91 2.29 -2.65
CA LEU A 47 -2.32 2.12 -2.35
C LEU A 47 -3.09 3.32 -2.87
N LYS A 48 -4.18 3.09 -3.58
CA LYS A 48 -5.08 4.15 -4.07
C LYS A 48 -6.52 3.69 -3.90
N TYR A 49 -7.31 4.46 -3.16
CA TYR A 49 -8.73 4.19 -2.98
C TYR A 49 -9.52 4.56 -4.24
N GLU A 50 -10.74 4.04 -4.35
CA GLU A 50 -11.66 4.41 -5.42
C GLU A 50 -11.91 5.93 -5.41
N GLY A 51 -11.79 6.57 -6.57
CA GLY A 51 -11.91 8.02 -6.72
C GLY A 51 -10.61 8.81 -6.50
N GLU A 52 -9.56 8.21 -5.92
CA GLU A 52 -8.26 8.89 -5.78
C GLU A 52 -7.47 8.87 -7.12
N SER A 53 -6.82 9.99 -7.43
CA SER A 53 -5.94 10.12 -8.60
C SER A 53 -4.54 9.56 -8.33
N ASP A 54 -4.03 9.82 -7.14
CA ASP A 54 -2.64 9.57 -6.75
C ASP A 54 -2.51 8.42 -5.75
N TYR A 55 -1.41 7.66 -5.88
CA TYR A 55 -1.08 6.64 -4.90
C TYR A 55 -0.58 7.25 -3.59
N ARG A 56 -1.08 6.71 -2.47
CA ARG A 56 -0.43 6.77 -1.17
C ARG A 56 0.63 5.68 -1.09
N TYR A 57 1.75 5.99 -0.44
CA TYR A 57 2.83 5.03 -0.24
C TYR A 57 2.94 4.59 1.21
N LEU A 58 2.93 3.27 1.42
CA LEU A 58 3.26 2.64 2.70
C LEU A 58 4.62 1.95 2.57
N VAL A 59 5.35 1.84 3.68
CA VAL A 59 6.66 1.20 3.73
C VAL A 59 6.68 0.17 4.85
N ALA A 60 6.96 -1.08 4.51
CA ALA A 60 7.22 -2.13 5.49
C ALA A 60 8.73 -2.40 5.60
N THR A 61 9.18 -2.53 6.85
CA THR A 61 10.57 -2.90 7.18
C THR A 61 10.80 -4.39 7.00
N ASP A 62 9.83 -5.21 7.39
CA ASP A 62 9.78 -6.64 7.11
C ASP A 62 9.25 -6.88 5.69
N MET A 63 10.09 -7.47 4.85
CA MET A 63 9.80 -7.71 3.43
C MET A 63 9.20 -9.11 3.17
N THR A 64 8.96 -9.89 4.23
CA THR A 64 8.29 -11.20 4.17
C THR A 64 6.77 -11.06 4.18
N TRP A 65 6.25 -9.94 4.67
CA TRP A 65 4.81 -9.66 4.71
C TRP A 65 4.22 -9.55 3.30
N ARG A 66 2.97 -9.98 3.16
CA ARG A 66 2.22 -9.79 1.92
C ARG A 66 1.69 -8.36 1.85
N THR A 67 1.55 -7.85 0.65
CA THR A 67 1.03 -6.51 0.37
C THR A 67 -0.33 -6.26 1.01
N LEU A 68 -1.23 -7.25 0.94
CA LEU A 68 -2.55 -7.15 1.55
C LEU A 68 -2.49 -7.11 3.08
N ASP A 69 -1.60 -7.88 3.72
CA ASP A 69 -1.46 -7.87 5.19
C ASP A 69 -1.02 -6.49 5.68
N ILE A 70 -0.09 -5.84 4.96
CA ILE A 70 0.37 -4.47 5.27
C ILE A 70 -0.77 -3.46 5.15
N ILE A 71 -1.56 -3.55 4.08
CA ILE A 71 -2.70 -2.63 3.86
C ILE A 71 -3.75 -2.83 4.94
N GLN A 72 -4.10 -4.08 5.27
CA GLN A 72 -5.09 -4.40 6.31
C GLN A 72 -4.62 -3.89 7.68
N ALA A 73 -3.35 -4.11 8.04
CA ALA A 73 -2.78 -3.55 9.27
C ALA A 73 -2.82 -2.02 9.28
N TYR A 74 -2.54 -1.37 8.15
CA TYR A 74 -2.62 0.08 8.01
C TYR A 74 -4.04 0.62 8.22
N THR A 75 -5.07 -0.07 7.71
CA THR A 75 -6.47 0.39 7.85
C THR A 75 -6.95 0.32 9.30
N LEU A 76 -6.39 -0.57 10.12
CA LEU A 76 -6.69 -0.67 11.56
C LEU A 76 -6.13 0.50 12.38
N ARG A 77 -5.14 1.24 11.86
CA ARG A 77 -4.61 2.44 12.53
C ARG A 77 -5.71 3.45 12.89
N TRP A 78 -6.74 3.54 12.05
CA TRP A 78 -7.88 4.43 12.26
C TRP A 78 -8.76 4.06 13.46
N LEU A 79 -8.69 2.81 13.96
CA LEU A 79 -9.42 2.43 15.17
C LEU A 79 -8.85 3.09 16.44
N VAL A 80 -7.61 3.55 16.41
CA VAL A 80 -6.96 4.24 17.54
C VAL A 80 -7.19 5.75 17.51
N GLU A 81 -7.62 6.29 16.36
CA GLU A 81 -7.87 7.72 16.19
C GLU A 81 -9.32 8.13 16.53
N VAL A 82 -10.16 7.17 16.93
CA VAL A 82 -11.58 7.36 17.25
C VAL A 82 -11.76 7.77 18.72
#